data_AF-A0A962HT00-F1
#
_entry.id   AF-A0A962HT00-F1
#
_cell.length_a   1.000
_cell.length_b   1.000
_cell.length_c   1.000
_cell.angle_alpha   90.00
_cell.angle_beta   90.00
_cell.angle_gamma   90.00
#
_symmetry.space_group_name_H-M   'P 1'
#
loop_
_entity.id
_entity.type
_entity.pdbx_description
1 polymer ?
#
loop_
_entity_poly.entity_id
_entity_poly.type
_entity_poly.pdbx_seq_one_letter_code
_entity_poly.pdbx_strand_id
1 'polypeptide(L)'
;MRNDLGLEFTAASERAVQCFDETVAAYAGFRRDIGACLKATFAADADMPMAHVLKGLYFQFMAIPALLPRAQGALAAARAANNCLATERERLHCAGLDAWIGGDLRGAAGIYEAILADYPQDLLALKLANFFHFY
;
A
#
# COMPACT_ATOMS: atom_id res chain seq x y z
N MET A 1 -7.86 12.30 6.53
CA MET A 1 -7.17 13.31 5.69
C MET A 1 -7.39 12.99 4.23
N ARG A 2 -7.17 13.91 3.31
CA ARG A 2 -7.41 13.69 1.87
C ARG A 2 -6.22 14.21 1.06
N ASN A 3 -5.82 13.51 0.01
CA ASN A 3 -4.78 13.98 -0.91
C ASN A 3 -5.34 14.75 -2.12
N ASP A 4 -4.46 15.22 -2.99
CA ASP A 4 -4.82 15.99 -4.20
C ASP A 4 -5.63 15.18 -5.23
N LEU A 5 -5.57 13.83 -5.15
CA LEU A 5 -6.37 12.89 -5.94
C LEU A 5 -7.72 12.57 -5.29
N GLY A 6 -8.10 13.29 -4.23
CA GLY A 6 -9.38 13.10 -3.55
C GLY A 6 -9.47 11.83 -2.68
N LEU A 7 -8.38 11.09 -2.51
CA LEU A 7 -8.35 9.84 -1.75
C LEU A 7 -8.24 10.13 -0.25
N GLU A 8 -9.09 9.47 0.53
CA GLU A 8 -9.06 9.59 1.98
C GLU A 8 -8.02 8.64 2.62
N PHE A 9 -7.39 9.13 3.68
CA PHE A 9 -6.37 8.43 4.44
C PHE A 9 -6.57 8.60 5.94
N THR A 10 -6.32 7.53 6.66
CA THR A 10 -6.03 7.52 8.09
C THR A 10 -4.57 7.85 8.28
N ALA A 11 -4.30 9.07 8.75
CA ALA A 11 -2.94 9.57 8.93
C ALA A 11 -2.89 10.59 10.06
N ALA A 12 -1.71 10.73 10.68
CA ALA A 12 -1.45 11.66 11.77
C ALA A 12 -1.29 13.12 11.30
N SER A 13 -0.97 13.36 10.03
CA SER A 13 -0.84 14.71 9.47
C SER A 13 -0.95 14.74 7.93
N GLU A 14 -1.28 15.90 7.36
CA GLU A 14 -1.24 16.12 5.91
C GLU A 14 0.17 15.86 5.34
N ARG A 15 1.20 16.15 6.14
CA ARG A 15 2.59 15.84 5.79
C ARG A 15 2.82 14.34 5.57
N ALA A 16 2.21 13.48 6.39
CA ALA A 16 2.30 12.03 6.22
C ALA A 16 1.65 11.57 4.91
N VAL A 17 0.49 12.14 4.56
CA VAL A 17 -0.17 11.89 3.27
C VAL A 17 0.71 12.31 2.10
N GLN A 18 1.32 13.50 2.15
CA GLN A 18 2.25 13.97 1.12
C GLN A 18 3.49 13.07 0.99
N CYS A 19 4.08 12.64 2.10
CA CYS A 19 5.18 11.68 2.07
C CYS A 19 4.76 10.33 1.45
N PHE A 20 3.54 9.87 1.76
CA PHE A 20 2.98 8.65 1.18
C PHE A 20 2.80 8.79 -0.33
N ASP A 21 2.19 9.87 -0.80
CA ASP A 21 2.02 10.15 -2.23
C ASP A 21 3.37 10.19 -2.96
N GLU A 22 4.38 10.83 -2.36
CA GLU A 22 5.74 10.85 -2.91
C GLU A 22 6.36 9.45 -2.99
N THR A 23 6.07 8.58 -2.02
CA THR A 23 6.53 7.19 -2.03
C THR A 23 5.83 6.38 -3.12
N VAL A 24 4.52 6.59 -3.33
CA VAL A 24 3.76 5.97 -4.43
C VAL A 24 4.27 6.48 -5.78
N ALA A 25 4.57 7.77 -5.92
CA ALA A 25 5.15 8.33 -7.14
C ALA A 25 6.56 7.78 -7.40
N ALA A 26 7.39 7.63 -6.36
CA ALA A 26 8.70 7.00 -6.46
C ALA A 26 8.59 5.53 -6.92
N TYR A 27 7.64 4.79 -6.38
CA TYR A 27 7.33 3.43 -6.84
C TYR A 27 6.88 3.41 -8.32
N ALA A 28 5.88 4.22 -8.68
CA ALA A 28 5.31 4.26 -10.02
C ALA A 28 6.37 4.64 -11.09
N GLY A 29 7.30 5.53 -10.72
CA GLY A 29 8.40 5.96 -11.57
C GLY A 29 9.67 5.11 -11.48
N PHE A 30 9.65 3.97 -10.78
CA PHE A 30 10.82 3.10 -10.56
C PHE A 30 12.05 3.87 -10.04
N ARG A 31 11.83 4.86 -9.18
CA ARG A 31 12.89 5.73 -8.67
C ARG A 31 13.75 5.00 -7.65
N ARG A 32 15.05 5.31 -7.66
CA ARG A 32 16.05 4.72 -6.76
C ARG A 32 15.88 5.14 -5.29
N ASP A 33 15.18 6.24 -5.05
CA ASP A 33 14.99 6.83 -3.72
C ASP A 33 13.70 6.37 -3.02
N ILE A 34 12.95 5.40 -3.57
CA ILE A 34 11.73 4.84 -2.95
C ILE A 34 11.94 4.47 -1.47
N GLY A 35 13.09 3.88 -1.13
CA GLY A 35 13.41 3.52 0.26
C GLY A 35 13.61 4.73 1.18
N ALA A 36 14.09 5.85 0.65
CA ALA A 36 14.19 7.11 1.39
C ALA A 36 12.81 7.77 1.56
N CYS A 37 11.98 7.77 0.51
CA CYS A 37 10.59 8.24 0.57
C CYS A 37 9.80 7.47 1.63
N LEU A 38 9.87 6.13 1.62
CA LEU A 38 9.16 5.29 2.58
C LEU A 38 9.61 5.56 4.03
N LYS A 39 10.91 5.81 4.25
CA LYS A 39 11.42 6.23 5.57
C LYS A 39 10.85 7.58 6.00
N ALA A 40 10.73 8.53 5.07
CA ALA A 40 10.13 9.84 5.36
C ALA A 40 8.63 9.73 5.68
N THR A 41 7.90 8.80 5.06
CA THR A 41 6.51 8.48 5.44
C THR A 41 6.43 7.98 6.87
N PHE A 42 7.22 6.98 7.25
CA PHE A 42 7.23 6.46 8.63
C PHE A 42 7.75 7.47 9.66
N ALA A 43 8.60 8.42 9.26
CA ALA A 43 9.02 9.50 10.15
C ALA A 43 7.89 10.51 10.40
N ALA A 44 7.00 10.71 9.42
CA ALA A 44 5.85 11.59 9.55
C ALA A 44 4.66 10.92 10.26
N ASP A 45 4.50 9.62 10.08
CA ASP A 45 3.49 8.80 10.74
C ASP A 45 3.94 7.33 10.81
N ALA A 46 4.34 6.91 12.01
CA ALA A 46 4.86 5.56 12.25
C ALA A 46 3.77 4.48 12.17
N ASP A 47 2.51 4.86 12.37
CA ASP A 47 1.35 3.96 12.48
C ASP A 47 0.42 4.08 11.26
N MET A 48 0.85 4.75 10.18
CA MET A 48 0.02 4.94 8.99
C MET A 48 -0.31 3.58 8.33
N PRO A 49 -1.60 3.18 8.23
CA PRO A 49 -1.95 1.86 7.74
C PRO A 49 -1.44 1.60 6.31
N MET A 50 -1.62 2.58 5.43
CA MET A 50 -1.17 2.48 4.03
C MET A 50 0.35 2.42 3.89
N ALA A 51 1.12 3.04 4.80
CA ALA A 51 2.58 2.93 4.78
C ALA A 51 3.03 1.49 5.10
N HIS A 52 2.35 0.83 6.04
CA HIS A 52 2.59 -0.58 6.33
C HIS A 52 2.18 -1.50 5.17
N VAL A 53 1.06 -1.23 4.50
CA VAL A 53 0.68 -1.95 3.28
C VAL A 53 1.77 -1.83 2.21
N LEU A 54 2.19 -0.60 1.90
CA LEU A 54 3.19 -0.36 0.87
C LEU A 54 4.54 -1.01 1.20
N LYS A 55 4.93 -1.05 2.47
CA LYS A 55 6.11 -1.78 2.95
C LYS A 55 5.99 -3.29 2.71
N GLY A 56 4.81 -3.87 2.94
CA GLY A 56 4.55 -5.28 2.66
C GLY A 56 4.64 -5.60 1.16
N LEU A 57 3.99 -4.77 0.33
CA LEU A 57 4.05 -4.87 -1.13
C LEU A 57 5.50 -4.78 -1.63
N TYR A 58 6.29 -3.84 -1.09
CA TYR A 58 7.70 -3.68 -1.44
C TYR A 58 8.52 -4.97 -1.24
N PHE A 59 8.27 -5.70 -0.14
CA PHE A 59 8.93 -6.99 0.07
C PHE A 59 8.43 -8.08 -0.88
N GLN A 60 7.13 -8.08 -1.23
CA GLN A 60 6.59 -9.05 -2.20
C GLN A 60 7.13 -8.82 -3.62
N PHE A 61 7.27 -7.57 -4.07
CA PHE A 61 7.83 -7.26 -5.38
C PHE A 61 9.25 -7.80 -5.59
N MET A 62 10.01 -8.04 -4.52
CA MET A 62 11.36 -8.57 -4.63
C MET A 62 11.38 -10.07 -4.99
N ALA A 63 10.28 -10.80 -4.77
CA ALA A 63 10.19 -12.24 -5.00
C ALA A 63 11.31 -13.07 -4.34
N ILE A 64 11.81 -12.62 -3.18
CA ILE A 64 12.84 -13.32 -2.40
C ILE A 64 12.16 -14.03 -1.23
N PRO A 65 12.17 -15.37 -1.14
CA PRO A 65 11.49 -16.11 -0.06
C PRO A 65 11.91 -15.69 1.36
N ALA A 66 13.19 -15.34 1.54
CA ALA A 66 13.71 -14.86 2.83
C ALA A 66 13.10 -13.52 3.30
N LEU A 67 12.43 -12.77 2.41
CA LEU A 67 11.73 -11.53 2.75
C LEU A 67 10.25 -11.74 3.11
N LEU A 68 9.69 -12.93 2.88
CA LEU A 68 8.29 -13.23 3.21
C LEU A 68 7.93 -12.95 4.68
N PRO A 69 8.76 -13.31 5.69
CA PRO A 69 8.48 -12.96 7.08
C PRO A 69 8.41 -11.44 7.32
N ARG A 70 9.16 -10.65 6.54
CA ARG A 70 9.11 -9.18 6.63
C ARG A 70 7.84 -8.61 6.01
N ALA A 71 7.36 -9.21 4.91
CA ALA A 71 6.06 -8.86 4.31
C ALA A 71 4.91 -9.18 5.29
N GLN A 72 4.94 -10.37 5.90
CA GLN A 72 3.97 -10.78 6.93
C GLN A 72 3.98 -9.85 8.15
N GLY A 73 5.15 -9.45 8.63
CA GLY A 73 5.27 -8.47 9.72
C GLY A 73 4.70 -7.10 9.34
N ALA A 74 4.89 -6.66 8.10
CA ALA A 74 4.29 -5.42 7.61
C ALA A 74 2.76 -5.53 7.51
N LEU A 75 2.23 -6.66 7.05
CA LEU A 75 0.79 -6.92 7.03
C LEU A 75 0.19 -6.93 8.44
N ALA A 76 0.86 -7.55 9.41
CA ALA A 76 0.41 -7.55 10.80
C ALA A 76 0.33 -6.12 11.36
N ALA A 77 1.34 -5.28 11.07
CA ALA A 77 1.32 -3.88 11.44
C ALA A 77 0.21 -3.09 10.73
N ALA A 78 -0.02 -3.34 9.43
CA ALA A 78 -1.12 -2.72 8.67
C ALA A 78 -2.49 -3.08 9.27
N ARG A 79 -2.68 -4.34 9.69
CA ARG A 79 -3.91 -4.78 10.37
C ARG A 79 -4.09 -4.13 11.74
N ALA A 80 -3.02 -4.00 12.52
CA ALA A 80 -3.07 -3.34 13.82
C ALA A 80 -3.38 -1.83 13.69
N ALA A 81 -2.82 -1.19 12.65
CA ALA A 81 -3.10 0.19 12.31
C ALA A 81 -4.50 0.40 11.72
N ASN A 82 -5.06 -0.61 11.04
CA ASN A 82 -6.44 -0.64 10.54
C ASN A 82 -7.46 -0.80 11.69
N ASN A 83 -7.57 0.25 12.50
CA ASN A 83 -8.57 0.36 13.56
C ASN A 83 -9.94 0.81 12.99
N CYS A 84 -10.88 1.19 13.86
CA CYS A 84 -12.21 1.64 13.45
C CYS A 84 -12.24 2.91 12.57
N LEU A 85 -11.12 3.65 12.48
CA LEU A 85 -10.99 4.86 11.67
C LEU A 85 -10.51 4.58 10.25
N ALA A 86 -9.96 3.38 9.99
CA ALA A 86 -9.51 3.01 8.66
C ALA A 86 -10.66 3.09 7.65
N THR A 87 -10.37 3.71 6.51
CA THR A 87 -11.31 3.83 5.40
C THR A 87 -11.51 2.47 4.73
N GLU A 88 -12.59 2.34 3.96
CA GLU A 88 -12.84 1.10 3.23
C GLU A 88 -11.73 0.78 2.22
N ARG A 89 -11.25 1.81 1.52
CA ARG A 89 -10.10 1.71 0.63
C ARG A 89 -8.86 1.14 1.33
N GLU A 90 -8.53 1.61 2.53
CA GLU A 90 -7.36 1.15 3.29
C GLU A 90 -7.51 -0.32 3.73
N ARG A 91 -8.73 -0.73 4.08
CA ARG A 91 -9.05 -2.12 4.37
C ARG A 91 -8.87 -3.02 3.15
N LEU A 92 -9.35 -2.59 1.98
CA LEU A 92 -9.20 -3.33 0.73
C LEU A 92 -7.72 -3.47 0.32
N HIS A 93 -6.91 -2.42 0.44
CA HIS A 93 -5.47 -2.49 0.19
C HIS A 93 -4.76 -3.49 1.09
N CYS A 94 -5.13 -3.53 2.37
CA CYS A 94 -4.62 -4.50 3.33
C CYS A 94 -5.05 -5.94 3.00
N ALA A 95 -6.31 -6.13 2.57
CA ALA A 95 -6.81 -7.42 2.11
C ALA A 95 -6.12 -7.91 0.83
N GLY A 96 -5.84 -7.01 -0.13
CA GLY A 96 -5.09 -7.34 -1.34
C GLY A 96 -3.67 -7.81 -1.06
N LEU A 97 -2.98 -7.14 -0.11
CA LEU A 97 -1.66 -7.58 0.36
C LEU A 97 -1.72 -8.96 1.04
N ASP A 98 -2.73 -9.19 1.88
CA ASP A 98 -2.95 -10.48 2.55
C ASP A 98 -3.16 -11.62 1.56
N ALA A 99 -4.05 -11.42 0.58
CA ALA A 99 -4.29 -12.38 -0.49
C ALA A 99 -3.00 -12.71 -1.23
N TRP A 100 -2.20 -11.69 -1.57
CA TRP A 100 -0.91 -11.91 -2.25
C TRP A 100 0.09 -12.68 -1.37
N ILE A 101 0.24 -12.31 -0.09
CA ILE A 101 1.11 -13.05 0.86
C ILE A 101 0.65 -14.50 1.03
N GLY A 102 -0.67 -14.75 0.99
CA GLY A 102 -1.26 -16.08 1.02
C GLY A 102 -1.14 -16.88 -0.27
N GLY A 103 -0.62 -16.28 -1.36
CA GLY A 103 -0.50 -16.91 -2.68
C GLY A 103 -1.77 -16.88 -3.52
N ASP A 104 -2.84 -16.22 -3.06
CA ASP A 104 -4.07 -16.02 -3.83
C ASP A 104 -3.95 -14.82 -4.77
N LEU A 105 -3.22 -15.02 -5.87
CA LEU A 105 -2.98 -13.97 -6.87
C LEU A 105 -4.27 -13.52 -7.57
N ARG A 106 -5.22 -14.44 -7.79
CA ARG A 106 -6.51 -14.11 -8.42
C ARG A 106 -7.38 -13.29 -7.49
N GLY A 107 -7.45 -13.65 -6.21
CA GLY A 107 -8.14 -12.86 -5.19
C GLY A 107 -7.52 -11.48 -5.03
N ALA A 108 -6.18 -11.39 -4.98
CA ALA A 108 -5.47 -10.11 -4.93
C ALA A 108 -5.83 -9.22 -6.14
N ALA A 109 -5.78 -9.77 -7.37
CA ALA A 109 -6.15 -9.05 -8.59
C ALA A 109 -7.58 -8.50 -8.51
N GLY A 110 -8.55 -9.34 -8.14
CA GLY A 110 -9.95 -8.93 -8.02
C GLY A 110 -10.18 -7.84 -6.96
N ILE A 111 -9.43 -7.85 -5.87
CA ILE A 111 -9.50 -6.79 -4.85
C ILE A 111 -8.99 -5.45 -5.41
N TYR A 112 -7.84 -5.44 -6.11
CA TYR A 112 -7.32 -4.20 -6.69
C TYR A 112 -8.19 -3.66 -7.82
N GLU A 113 -8.84 -4.53 -8.60
CA GLU A 113 -9.87 -4.14 -9.57
C GLU A 113 -11.09 -3.52 -8.89
N ALA A 114 -11.58 -4.12 -7.80
CA ALA A 114 -12.71 -3.58 -7.04
C ALA A 114 -12.38 -2.18 -6.47
N ILE A 115 -11.16 -1.98 -5.97
CA ILE A 115 -10.70 -0.65 -5.54
C ILE A 115 -10.81 0.35 -6.71
N LEU A 116 -10.42 -0.02 -7.93
CA LEU A 116 -10.46 0.88 -9.08
C LEU A 116 -11.88 1.19 -9.57
N ALA A 117 -12.86 0.33 -9.29
CA ALA A 117 -14.26 0.61 -9.60
C ALA A 117 -14.79 1.80 -8.78
N ASP A 118 -14.40 1.88 -7.50
CA ASP A 118 -14.85 2.94 -6.59
C ASP A 118 -13.86 4.12 -6.49
N TYR A 119 -12.57 3.86 -6.71
CA TYR A 119 -11.45 4.81 -6.57
C TYR A 119 -10.58 4.82 -7.84
N PRO A 120 -11.11 5.28 -8.99
CA PRO A 120 -10.41 5.20 -10.29
C PRO A 120 -9.10 6.00 -10.35
N GLN A 121 -8.88 6.94 -9.42
CA GLN A 121 -7.66 7.75 -9.31
C GLN A 121 -6.59 7.12 -8.40
N ASP A 122 -6.84 5.94 -7.82
CA ASP A 122 -5.88 5.26 -6.97
C ASP A 122 -4.72 4.67 -7.79
N LEU A 123 -3.65 5.45 -7.92
CA LEU A 123 -2.46 5.08 -8.67
C LEU A 123 -1.82 3.78 -8.15
N LEU A 124 -1.84 3.54 -6.84
CA LEU A 124 -1.26 2.32 -6.28
C LEU A 124 -2.08 1.10 -6.68
N ALA A 125 -3.42 1.17 -6.57
CA ALA A 125 -4.30 0.10 -7.02
C ALA A 125 -4.17 -0.14 -8.53
N LEU A 126 -4.06 0.92 -9.34
CA LEU A 126 -3.86 0.82 -10.78
C LEU A 126 -2.57 0.05 -11.13
N LYS A 127 -1.47 0.38 -10.46
CA LYS A 127 -0.19 -0.31 -10.65
C LYS A 127 -0.25 -1.78 -10.22
N LEU A 128 -0.97 -2.09 -9.14
CA LEU A 128 -1.14 -3.45 -8.64
C LEU A 128 -2.03 -4.29 -9.54
N ALA A 129 -3.19 -3.79 -9.96
CA ALA A 129 -4.05 -4.45 -10.92
C ALA A 129 -3.29 -4.75 -12.22
N ASN A 130 -2.54 -3.77 -12.75
CA ASN A 130 -1.66 -4.01 -13.89
C ASN A 130 -0.60 -5.09 -13.57
N PHE A 131 0.05 -5.04 -12.42
CA PHE A 131 1.05 -6.04 -12.06
C PHE A 131 0.49 -7.46 -12.15
N PHE A 132 -0.64 -7.74 -11.50
CA PHE A 132 -1.22 -9.10 -11.46
C PHE A 132 -1.74 -9.62 -12.81
N HIS A 133 -2.00 -8.74 -13.78
CA HIS A 133 -2.42 -9.16 -15.12
C HIS A 133 -1.26 -9.48 -16.06
N PHE A 134 -0.08 -8.92 -15.79
CA PHE A 134 1.06 -8.97 -16.70
C PHE A 134 2.27 -9.72 -16.15
N TYR A 135 2.34 -9.96 -14.83
CA TYR A 135 3.45 -10.60 -14.12
C TYR A 135 2.94 -11.60 -13.10
#